data_AF-A0A1I2WQQ3-F1
#
_entry.id   AF-A0A1I2WQQ3-F1
#
_cell.length_a   1.000
_cell.length_b   1.000
_cell.length_c   1.000
_cell.angle_alpha   90.00
_cell.angle_beta   90.00
_cell.angle_gamma   90.00
#
_symmetry.space_group_name_H-M   'P 1'
#
loop_
_entity.id
_entity.type
_entity.pdbx_description
1 polymer ?
#
loop_
_entity_poly.entity_id
_entity_poly.type
_entity_poly.pdbx_seq_one_letter_code
_entity_poly.pdbx_strand_id
1 'polypeptide(L)'
;MEGGRRVRPPSARDRAFGLVAPRSNPRDVLASTAFYHLRRGARRPWVRVALFSVGGVGAALASAFLAPLIPPDLGSSIGAGAVDQILSLLATSMLPVATFSVATMVQAYGGATNTATPRAVTLLMEDTRAQTAVGSFLGAFVYSVVGLIALKAHIYGEQGRVILFGLTLLVLALVVGTLVRWIDTLSHLGRVGETIDAIEKAASAAIRRRADAPYLGGLPWCPAPAGAIRIVAPRTGYIQHVNAAGLQALADEADLTVHVAALPGRFVHTGRLLAEIDGPVDEALGKRLAAAFVIGDRRSFDDDPRFGVIVLAEVASRGLSTAINDPGTVVDVIGTLVRVLALWSERRSLAPDEPRYRRLRVPGITTEELFEDAFSPIARDGAGSVMVGLRLQKALAALHDIGDVEFARAARHHADLALERAEAALSIAADRAVLRTAREALGRPA
;
A
#
# COMPACT_ATOMS: atom_id res chain seq x y z
N MET A 1 -22.64 -14.93 59.41
CA MET A 1 -22.72 -13.50 59.10
C MET A 1 -22.30 -13.31 57.66
N GLU A 2 -23.28 -13.06 56.80
CA GLU A 2 -23.12 -12.79 55.37
C GLU A 2 -22.40 -11.45 55.15
N GLY A 3 -21.56 -11.38 54.12
CA GLY A 3 -20.86 -10.17 53.71
C GLY A 3 -20.61 -10.15 52.20
N GLY A 4 -21.69 -10.19 51.41
CA GLY A 4 -21.61 -10.11 49.95
C GLY A 4 -21.11 -8.74 49.47
N ARG A 5 -19.92 -8.71 48.86
CA ARG A 5 -19.45 -7.55 48.08
C ARG A 5 -20.26 -7.47 46.78
N ARG A 6 -21.26 -6.60 46.76
CA ARG A 6 -21.96 -6.21 45.52
C ARG A 6 -20.98 -5.45 44.61
N VAL A 7 -20.70 -6.03 43.44
CA VAL A 7 -20.03 -5.33 42.34
C VAL A 7 -20.96 -4.20 41.86
N ARG A 8 -20.48 -2.95 41.91
CA ARG A 8 -21.23 -1.78 41.46
C ARG A 8 -21.38 -1.84 39.93
N PRO A 9 -22.57 -1.59 39.35
CA PRO A 9 -22.69 -1.39 37.92
C PRO A 9 -21.96 -0.11 37.50
N PRO A 10 -21.36 -0.07 36.30
CA PRO A 10 -20.56 1.07 35.83
C PRO A 10 -21.41 2.33 35.72
N SER A 11 -20.80 3.46 36.09
CA SER A 11 -21.46 4.75 36.16
C SER A 11 -21.70 5.32 34.76
N ALA A 12 -22.67 6.23 34.62
CA ALA A 12 -22.91 6.93 33.36
C ALA A 12 -21.69 7.76 32.88
N ARG A 13 -20.76 8.08 33.79
CA ARG A 13 -19.50 8.78 33.49
C ARG A 13 -18.48 7.90 32.76
N ASP A 14 -18.48 6.59 33.02
CA ASP A 14 -17.58 5.63 32.37
C ASP A 14 -17.94 5.40 30.90
N ARG A 15 -19.19 5.72 30.50
CA ARG A 15 -19.64 5.68 29.10
C ARG A 15 -19.21 6.90 28.28
N ALA A 16 -18.85 8.00 28.93
CA ALA A 16 -18.51 9.26 28.25
C ALA A 16 -17.02 9.33 27.84
N PHE A 17 -16.14 8.55 28.49
CA PHE A 17 -14.71 8.47 28.19
C PHE A 17 -14.34 7.13 27.52
N GLY A 18 -14.84 6.88 26.30
CA GLY A 18 -14.20 6.01 25.28
C GLY A 18 -13.61 4.62 25.63
N LEU A 19 -13.81 4.07 26.83
CA LEU A 19 -13.16 2.87 27.37
C LEU A 19 -13.97 1.58 27.13
N VAL A 20 -15.06 1.69 26.36
CA VAL A 20 -15.78 0.53 25.85
C VAL A 20 -15.59 0.54 24.35
N ALA A 21 -14.78 -0.39 23.83
CA ALA A 21 -14.70 -0.66 22.41
C ALA A 21 -16.13 -0.82 21.86
N PRO A 22 -16.51 -0.15 20.77
CA PRO A 22 -17.85 -0.29 20.21
C PRO A 22 -18.09 -1.78 19.95
N ARG A 23 -19.24 -2.30 20.42
CA ARG A 23 -19.70 -3.64 20.09
C ARG A 23 -19.77 -3.75 18.57
N SER A 24 -18.77 -4.37 17.96
CA SER A 24 -18.77 -4.62 16.51
C SER A 24 -19.83 -5.67 16.20
N ASN A 25 -20.74 -5.31 15.31
CA ASN A 25 -21.88 -6.10 14.88
C ASN A 25 -21.37 -7.23 13.95
N PRO A 26 -21.91 -8.46 13.94
CA PRO A 26 -21.52 -9.51 12.98
C PRO A 26 -21.58 -9.12 11.49
N ARG A 27 -22.32 -8.06 11.13
CA ARG A 27 -22.25 -7.42 9.79
C ARG A 27 -20.87 -6.80 9.48
N ASP A 28 -20.04 -6.57 10.48
CA ASP A 28 -18.74 -5.91 10.38
C ASP A 28 -17.66 -6.81 9.79
N VAL A 29 -17.79 -8.14 9.89
CA VAL A 29 -16.83 -9.08 9.28
C VAL A 29 -16.89 -8.97 7.76
N LEU A 30 -18.10 -9.07 7.20
CA LEU A 30 -18.33 -8.93 5.77
C LEU A 30 -18.12 -7.49 5.33
N ALA A 31 -18.49 -6.49 6.14
CA ALA A 31 -18.31 -5.09 5.79
C ALA A 31 -16.83 -4.68 5.75
N SER A 32 -15.97 -5.14 6.66
CA SER A 32 -14.54 -4.78 6.64
C SER A 32 -13.77 -5.56 5.58
N THR A 33 -14.09 -6.84 5.34
CA THR A 33 -13.55 -7.59 4.21
C THR A 33 -14.04 -7.02 2.87
N ALA A 34 -15.32 -6.63 2.77
CA ALA A 34 -15.85 -5.94 1.59
C ALA A 34 -15.22 -4.56 1.41
N PHE A 35 -14.98 -3.82 2.49
CA PHE A 35 -14.27 -2.54 2.45
C PHE A 35 -12.83 -2.73 1.96
N TYR A 36 -12.14 -3.79 2.39
CA TYR A 36 -10.83 -4.16 1.87
C TYR A 36 -10.88 -4.39 0.35
N HIS A 37 -11.83 -5.21 -0.13
CA HIS A 37 -12.01 -5.46 -1.55
C HIS A 37 -12.42 -4.21 -2.34
N LEU A 38 -13.28 -3.36 -1.80
CA LEU A 38 -13.72 -2.11 -2.42
C LEU A 38 -12.57 -1.12 -2.54
N ARG A 39 -11.83 -0.90 -1.45
CA ARG A 39 -10.66 -0.02 -1.43
C ARG A 39 -9.60 -0.48 -2.43
N ARG A 40 -9.39 -1.80 -2.55
CA ARG A 40 -8.47 -2.37 -3.54
C ARG A 40 -9.00 -2.26 -4.97
N GLY A 41 -10.29 -2.48 -5.17
CA GLY A 41 -10.96 -2.31 -6.46
C GLY A 41 -10.84 -0.87 -6.96
N ALA A 42 -11.02 0.12 -6.08
CA ALA A 42 -10.92 1.55 -6.39
C ALA A 42 -9.51 2.01 -6.81
N ARG A 43 -8.45 1.25 -6.48
CA ARG A 43 -7.08 1.54 -6.93
C ARG A 43 -6.81 1.08 -8.37
N ARG A 44 -7.73 0.33 -8.98
CA ARG A 44 -7.53 -0.16 -10.36
C ARG A 44 -7.55 1.01 -11.36
N PRO A 45 -6.61 1.06 -12.32
CA PRO A 45 -6.49 2.16 -13.28
C PRO A 45 -7.79 2.47 -14.05
N TRP A 46 -8.51 1.43 -14.47
CA TRP A 46 -9.73 1.58 -15.25
C TRP A 46 -10.86 2.28 -14.49
N VAL A 47 -10.90 2.20 -13.15
CA VAL A 47 -11.98 2.79 -12.35
C VAL A 47 -11.95 4.31 -12.44
N ARG A 48 -10.75 4.91 -12.35
CA ARG A 48 -10.60 6.37 -12.48
C ARG A 48 -10.92 6.84 -13.89
N VAL A 49 -10.42 6.12 -14.88
CA VAL A 49 -10.71 6.43 -16.29
C VAL A 49 -12.21 6.39 -16.55
N ALA A 50 -12.90 5.35 -16.09
CA ALA A 50 -14.36 5.24 -16.18
C ALA A 50 -15.07 6.38 -15.44
N LEU A 51 -14.59 6.78 -14.25
CA LEU A 51 -15.17 7.89 -13.49
C LEU A 51 -15.08 9.22 -14.25
N PHE A 52 -13.92 9.51 -14.87
CA PHE A 52 -13.76 10.72 -15.70
C PHE A 52 -14.64 10.68 -16.95
N SER A 53 -14.77 9.53 -17.60
CA SER A 53 -15.67 9.37 -18.75
C SER A 53 -17.13 9.57 -18.36
N VAL A 54 -17.59 8.95 -17.27
CA VAL A 54 -18.95 9.14 -16.74
C VAL A 54 -19.17 10.60 -16.32
N GLY A 55 -18.19 11.22 -15.66
CA GLY A 55 -18.21 12.64 -15.32
C GLY A 55 -18.32 13.53 -16.56
N GLY A 56 -17.60 13.21 -17.64
CA GLY A 56 -17.69 13.90 -18.92
C GLY A 56 -19.07 13.78 -19.57
N VAL A 57 -19.67 12.59 -19.58
CA VAL A 57 -21.06 12.39 -20.04
C VAL A 57 -22.03 13.23 -19.20
N GLY A 58 -21.91 13.14 -17.87
CA GLY A 58 -22.76 13.87 -16.94
C GLY A 58 -22.64 15.39 -17.12
N ALA A 59 -21.42 15.89 -17.28
CA ALA A 59 -21.12 17.30 -17.54
C ALA A 59 -21.78 17.77 -18.85
N ALA A 60 -21.61 17.04 -19.95
CA ALA A 60 -22.23 17.38 -21.23
C ALA A 60 -23.76 17.47 -21.10
N LEU A 61 -24.40 16.43 -20.53
CA LEU A 61 -25.86 16.37 -20.40
C LEU A 61 -26.41 17.36 -19.37
N ALA A 62 -25.67 17.67 -18.30
CA ALA A 62 -26.09 18.63 -17.28
C ALA A 62 -26.40 20.01 -17.86
N SER A 63 -25.70 20.42 -18.93
CA SER A 63 -25.98 21.70 -19.59
C SER A 63 -27.38 21.80 -20.21
N ALA A 64 -28.01 20.66 -20.57
CA ALA A 64 -29.41 20.63 -21.01
C ALA A 64 -30.40 20.79 -19.84
N PHE A 65 -30.09 20.19 -18.69
CA PHE A 65 -30.96 20.25 -17.50
C PHE A 65 -30.84 21.57 -16.73
N LEU A 66 -29.66 22.21 -16.76
CA LEU A 66 -29.39 23.47 -16.08
C LEU A 66 -29.83 24.70 -16.88
N ALA A 67 -30.29 24.53 -18.13
CA ALA A 67 -30.75 25.61 -19.01
C ALA A 67 -31.75 26.60 -18.35
N PRO A 68 -32.72 26.16 -17.51
CA PRO A 68 -33.68 27.07 -16.88
C PRO A 68 -33.08 28.07 -15.87
N LEU A 69 -31.84 27.89 -15.43
CA LEU A 69 -31.17 28.77 -14.47
C LEU A 69 -30.55 30.03 -15.09
N ILE A 70 -30.49 30.12 -16.43
CA ILE A 70 -29.83 31.25 -17.12
C ILE A 70 -30.84 32.30 -17.59
N PRO A 71 -30.57 33.60 -17.32
CA PRO A 71 -31.36 34.72 -17.87
C PRO A 71 -31.45 34.67 -19.41
N PRO A 72 -32.63 34.94 -20.02
CA PRO A 72 -32.83 34.87 -21.47
C PRO A 72 -31.86 35.72 -22.30
N ASP A 73 -31.43 36.87 -21.75
CA ASP A 73 -30.65 37.88 -22.49
C ASP A 73 -29.19 37.45 -22.77
N LEU A 74 -28.67 36.42 -22.10
CA LEU A 74 -27.31 35.91 -22.29
C LEU A 74 -27.22 34.85 -23.42
N GLY A 75 -28.35 34.26 -23.81
CA GLY A 75 -28.43 33.15 -24.78
C GLY A 75 -28.06 33.51 -26.21
N SER A 76 -28.31 34.76 -26.61
CA SER A 76 -28.17 35.23 -28.00
C SER A 76 -26.74 35.64 -28.39
N SER A 77 -25.85 35.82 -27.42
CA SER A 77 -24.51 36.38 -27.63
C SER A 77 -23.42 35.33 -27.90
N ILE A 78 -23.66 34.06 -27.56
CA ILE A 78 -22.67 32.97 -27.71
C ILE A 78 -23.06 32.10 -28.91
N GLY A 79 -22.33 32.26 -30.01
CA GLY A 79 -22.60 31.53 -31.25
C GLY A 79 -22.38 30.02 -31.11
N ALA A 80 -23.36 29.22 -31.53
CA ALA A 80 -23.27 27.76 -31.57
C ALA A 80 -22.03 27.26 -32.34
N GLY A 81 -21.57 28.02 -33.33
CA GLY A 81 -20.36 27.72 -34.09
C GLY A 81 -19.07 27.73 -33.25
N ALA A 82 -18.96 28.61 -32.25
CA ALA A 82 -17.78 28.66 -31.39
C ALA A 82 -17.69 27.42 -30.48
N VAL A 83 -18.83 26.99 -29.92
CA VAL A 83 -18.92 25.77 -29.10
C VAL A 83 -18.59 24.54 -29.95
N ASP A 84 -19.19 24.42 -31.14
CA ASP A 84 -18.95 23.31 -32.08
C ASP A 84 -17.47 23.18 -32.47
N GLN A 85 -16.80 24.30 -32.73
CA GLN A 85 -15.37 24.34 -33.06
C GLN A 85 -14.51 23.85 -31.89
N ILE A 86 -14.74 24.32 -30.66
CA ILE A 86 -13.94 23.90 -29.50
C ILE A 86 -14.21 22.44 -29.16
N LEU A 87 -15.46 21.99 -29.18
CA LEU A 87 -15.81 20.59 -28.96
C LEU A 87 -15.17 19.69 -30.02
N SER A 88 -15.19 20.07 -31.30
CA SER A 88 -14.56 19.33 -32.38
C SER A 88 -13.04 19.27 -32.24
N LEU A 89 -12.41 20.39 -31.84
CA LEU A 89 -10.97 20.45 -31.56
C LEU A 89 -10.59 19.51 -30.42
N LEU A 90 -11.35 19.50 -29.32
CA LEU A 90 -11.12 18.61 -28.19
C LEU A 90 -11.35 17.14 -28.59
N ALA A 91 -12.44 16.83 -29.30
CA ALA A 91 -12.75 15.46 -29.73
C ALA A 91 -11.65 14.86 -30.62
N THR A 92 -11.05 15.67 -31.51
CA THR A 92 -9.99 15.21 -32.42
C THR A 92 -8.62 15.14 -31.76
N SER A 93 -8.30 16.05 -30.84
CA SER A 93 -6.97 16.12 -30.21
C SER A 93 -6.82 15.21 -28.98
N MET A 94 -7.89 14.97 -28.22
CA MET A 94 -7.78 14.30 -26.92
C MET A 94 -7.57 12.78 -27.01
N LEU A 95 -8.13 12.10 -28.02
CA LEU A 95 -7.93 10.66 -28.18
C LEU A 95 -6.47 10.30 -28.53
N PRO A 96 -5.79 11.00 -29.47
CA PRO A 96 -4.36 10.85 -29.69
C PRO A 96 -3.52 11.12 -28.43
N VAL A 97 -3.82 12.19 -27.69
CA VAL A 97 -3.10 12.52 -26.44
C VAL A 97 -3.28 11.44 -25.38
N ALA A 98 -4.49 10.90 -25.22
CA ALA A 98 -4.76 9.79 -24.31
C ALA A 98 -4.00 8.51 -24.74
N THR A 99 -3.97 8.22 -26.04
CA THR A 99 -3.27 7.06 -26.61
C THR A 99 -1.76 7.16 -26.40
N PHE A 100 -1.18 8.32 -26.70
CA PHE A 100 0.22 8.63 -26.43
C PHE A 100 0.53 8.47 -24.94
N SER A 101 -0.32 9.00 -24.06
CA SER A 101 -0.12 8.93 -22.61
C SER A 101 -0.10 7.48 -22.10
N VAL A 102 -1.03 6.63 -22.56
CA VAL A 102 -1.04 5.20 -22.22
C VAL A 102 0.22 4.50 -22.75
N ALA A 103 0.60 4.77 -24.00
CA ALA A 103 1.81 4.19 -24.59
C ALA A 103 3.08 4.58 -23.83
N THR A 104 3.20 5.83 -23.38
CA THR A 104 4.33 6.29 -22.57
C THR A 104 4.33 5.64 -21.19
N MET A 105 3.16 5.45 -20.55
CA MET A 105 3.07 4.72 -19.28
C MET A 105 3.58 3.28 -19.43
N VAL A 106 3.14 2.56 -20.47
CA VAL A 106 3.58 1.18 -20.73
C VAL A 106 5.10 1.12 -20.93
N GLN A 107 5.67 2.05 -21.70
CA GLN A 107 7.12 2.13 -21.90
C GLN A 107 7.87 2.41 -20.60
N ALA A 108 7.40 3.36 -19.79
CA ALA A 108 8.01 3.70 -18.51
C ALA A 108 7.96 2.54 -17.52
N TYR A 109 6.84 1.81 -17.45
CA TYR A 109 6.71 0.60 -16.64
C TYR A 109 7.61 -0.54 -17.13
N GLY A 110 7.78 -0.68 -18.44
CA GLY A 110 8.76 -1.60 -19.01
C GLY A 110 10.19 -1.26 -18.59
N GLY A 111 10.57 0.02 -18.65
CA GLY A 111 11.88 0.51 -18.18
C GLY A 111 12.12 0.22 -16.69
N ALA A 112 11.14 0.53 -15.84
CA ALA A 112 11.22 0.25 -14.40
C ALA A 112 11.30 -1.26 -14.09
N THR A 113 10.68 -2.12 -14.91
CA THR A 113 10.77 -3.58 -14.73
C THR A 113 12.19 -4.10 -14.97
N ASN A 114 12.96 -3.44 -15.85
CA ASN A 114 14.33 -3.84 -16.15
C ASN A 114 15.31 -3.48 -15.02
N THR A 115 15.12 -2.30 -14.42
CA THR A 115 16.00 -1.72 -13.41
C THR A 115 15.60 -2.04 -11.98
N ALA A 116 14.30 -2.22 -11.71
CA ALA A 116 13.74 -2.68 -10.44
C ALA A 116 13.19 -4.12 -10.57
N THR A 117 12.15 -4.46 -9.81
CA THR A 117 11.51 -5.78 -9.86
C THR A 117 10.06 -5.70 -10.36
N PRO A 118 9.53 -6.77 -11.01
CA PRO A 118 8.12 -6.81 -11.43
C PRO A 118 7.13 -6.56 -10.28
N ARG A 119 7.53 -6.88 -9.04
CA ARG A 119 6.74 -6.63 -7.83
C ARG A 119 6.68 -5.15 -7.50
N ALA A 120 7.80 -4.43 -7.61
CA ALA A 120 7.86 -2.99 -7.42
C ALA A 120 7.00 -2.21 -8.43
N VAL A 121 6.98 -2.65 -9.70
CA VAL A 121 6.22 -1.99 -10.77
C VAL A 121 4.71 -2.01 -10.51
N THR A 122 4.20 -2.99 -9.77
CA THR A 122 2.77 -3.00 -9.40
C THR A 122 2.36 -1.77 -8.58
N LEU A 123 3.27 -1.19 -7.79
CA LEU A 123 3.02 0.06 -7.05
C LEU A 123 2.99 1.28 -7.98
N LEU A 124 3.84 1.31 -9.00
CA LEU A 124 3.86 2.38 -10.00
C LEU A 124 2.60 2.38 -10.87
N MET A 125 2.06 1.19 -11.15
CA MET A 125 0.79 1.05 -11.87
C MET A 125 -0.41 1.55 -11.07
N GLU A 126 -0.32 1.54 -9.74
CA GLU A 126 -1.33 2.09 -8.83
C GLU A 126 -1.20 3.62 -8.64
N ASP A 127 -0.21 4.28 -9.27
CA ASP A 127 -0.03 5.73 -9.13
C ASP A 127 -1.21 6.51 -9.75
N THR A 128 -1.87 7.25 -8.88
CA THR A 128 -3.02 8.08 -9.17
C THR A 128 -2.72 9.26 -10.08
N ARG A 129 -1.49 9.78 -10.13
CA ARG A 129 -1.15 10.98 -10.93
C ARG A 129 -1.25 10.67 -12.42
N ALA A 130 -0.58 9.61 -12.87
CA ALA A 130 -0.61 9.16 -14.25
C ALA A 130 -2.01 8.72 -14.70
N GLN A 131 -2.71 7.96 -13.85
CA GLN A 131 -4.10 7.56 -14.12
C GLN A 131 -5.06 8.75 -14.24
N THR A 132 -4.85 9.81 -13.44
CA THR A 132 -5.68 11.02 -13.49
C THR A 132 -5.46 11.77 -14.80
N ALA A 133 -4.22 11.86 -15.29
CA ALA A 133 -3.93 12.49 -16.57
C ALA A 133 -4.62 11.76 -17.73
N VAL A 134 -4.39 10.44 -17.86
CA VAL A 134 -5.04 9.61 -18.89
C VAL A 134 -6.56 9.68 -18.78
N GLY A 135 -7.09 9.57 -17.55
CA GLY A 135 -8.52 9.66 -17.28
C GLY A 135 -9.11 10.99 -17.72
N SER A 136 -8.46 12.12 -17.42
CA SER A 136 -8.94 13.43 -17.83
C SER A 136 -8.95 13.63 -19.36
N PHE A 137 -7.94 13.12 -20.08
CA PHE A 137 -7.91 13.23 -21.55
C PHE A 137 -9.03 12.40 -22.18
N LEU A 138 -9.23 11.16 -21.69
CA LEU A 138 -10.34 10.34 -22.17
C LEU A 138 -11.70 10.92 -21.76
N GLY A 139 -11.81 11.47 -20.55
CA GLY A 139 -13.01 12.14 -20.08
C GLY A 139 -13.37 13.36 -20.92
N ALA A 140 -12.39 14.19 -21.26
CA ALA A 140 -12.56 15.34 -22.16
C ALA A 140 -12.95 14.89 -23.57
N PHE A 141 -12.33 13.83 -24.11
CA PHE A 141 -12.74 13.23 -25.38
C PHE A 141 -14.22 12.81 -25.37
N VAL A 142 -14.64 12.05 -24.34
CA VAL A 142 -16.03 11.58 -24.20
C VAL A 142 -16.99 12.75 -24.02
N TYR A 143 -16.64 13.72 -23.17
CA TYR A 143 -17.38 14.97 -23.00
C TYR A 143 -17.59 15.67 -24.35
N SER A 144 -16.54 15.81 -25.14
CA SER A 144 -16.59 16.51 -26.42
C SER A 144 -17.43 15.78 -27.46
N VAL A 145 -17.33 14.45 -27.56
CA VAL A 145 -18.15 13.64 -28.47
C VAL A 145 -19.62 13.71 -28.08
N VAL A 146 -19.95 13.52 -26.80
CA VAL A 146 -21.34 13.59 -26.32
C VAL A 146 -21.89 15.00 -26.47
N GLY A 147 -21.10 16.01 -26.12
CA GLY A 147 -21.41 17.42 -26.32
C GLY A 147 -21.74 17.73 -27.77
N LEU A 148 -20.92 17.26 -28.71
CA LEU A 148 -21.10 17.46 -30.15
C LEU A 148 -22.37 16.77 -30.67
N ILE A 149 -22.62 15.52 -30.26
CA ILE A 149 -23.82 14.76 -30.63
C ILE A 149 -25.07 15.49 -30.14
N ALA A 150 -25.10 15.90 -28.87
CA ALA A 150 -26.24 16.58 -28.30
C ALA A 150 -26.45 17.99 -28.88
N LEU A 151 -25.37 18.70 -29.25
CA LEU A 151 -25.44 20.00 -29.92
C LEU A 151 -26.05 19.86 -31.32
N LYS A 152 -25.61 18.86 -32.09
CA LYS A 152 -26.14 18.57 -33.43
C LYS A 152 -27.56 18.00 -33.41
N ALA A 153 -27.94 17.31 -32.34
CA ALA A 153 -29.31 16.86 -32.10
C ALA A 153 -30.23 17.97 -31.54
N HIS A 154 -29.74 19.21 -31.43
CA HIS A 154 -30.47 20.37 -30.93
C HIS A 154 -31.06 20.22 -29.51
N ILE A 155 -30.43 19.41 -28.65
CA ILE A 155 -30.94 19.07 -27.31
C ILE A 155 -30.83 20.25 -26.31
N TYR A 156 -29.87 21.16 -26.49
CA TYR A 156 -29.52 22.18 -25.49
C TYR A 156 -30.39 23.46 -25.49
N GLY A 157 -31.18 23.72 -26.54
CA GLY A 157 -31.84 25.03 -26.71
C GLY A 157 -30.85 26.20 -26.83
N GLU A 158 -31.32 27.45 -26.74
CA GLU A 158 -30.45 28.65 -26.76
C GLU A 158 -29.71 28.87 -25.44
N GLN A 159 -30.39 28.75 -24.30
CA GLN A 159 -29.81 28.98 -22.98
C GLN A 159 -28.81 27.88 -22.58
N GLY A 160 -29.08 26.61 -22.88
CA GLY A 160 -28.17 25.51 -22.57
C GLY A 160 -26.85 25.58 -23.35
N ARG A 161 -26.83 26.24 -24.52
CA ARG A 161 -25.59 26.50 -25.28
C ARG A 161 -24.62 27.40 -24.52
N VAL A 162 -25.11 28.36 -23.74
CA VAL A 162 -24.25 29.22 -22.90
C VAL A 162 -23.59 28.42 -21.78
N ILE A 163 -24.35 27.54 -21.12
CA ILE A 163 -23.82 26.64 -20.09
C ILE A 163 -22.77 25.71 -20.69
N LEU A 164 -23.10 25.10 -21.83
CA LEU A 164 -22.20 24.22 -22.55
C LEU A 164 -20.91 24.93 -22.94
N PHE A 165 -20.97 26.19 -23.40
CA PHE A 165 -19.79 26.97 -23.71
C PHE A 165 -18.90 27.19 -22.48
N GLY A 166 -19.47 27.68 -21.38
CA GLY A 166 -18.72 27.90 -20.13
C GLY A 166 -18.09 26.62 -19.59
N LEU A 167 -18.83 25.51 -19.63
CA LEU A 167 -18.33 24.20 -19.23
C LEU A 167 -17.24 23.68 -20.18
N THR A 168 -17.36 23.96 -21.47
CA THR A 168 -16.33 23.58 -22.46
C THR A 168 -15.04 24.37 -22.23
N LEU A 169 -15.12 25.66 -21.90
CA LEU A 169 -13.94 26.45 -21.50
C LEU A 169 -13.31 25.93 -20.21
N LEU A 170 -14.12 25.53 -19.22
CA LEU A 170 -13.63 24.90 -17.99
C LEU A 170 -12.91 23.58 -18.30
N VAL A 171 -13.51 22.70 -19.11
CA VAL A 171 -12.89 21.44 -19.54
C VAL A 171 -11.59 21.71 -20.29
N LEU A 172 -11.56 22.70 -21.19
CA LEU A 172 -10.34 23.09 -21.90
C LEU A 172 -9.24 23.55 -20.94
N ALA A 173 -9.56 24.40 -19.96
CA ALA A 173 -8.60 24.85 -18.96
C ALA A 173 -8.07 23.68 -18.10
N LEU A 174 -8.94 22.76 -17.70
CA LEU A 174 -8.57 21.54 -16.96
C LEU A 174 -7.66 20.62 -17.78
N VAL A 175 -7.94 20.45 -19.07
CA VAL A 175 -7.11 19.67 -20.00
C VAL A 175 -5.72 20.29 -20.13
N VAL A 176 -5.64 21.61 -20.35
CA VAL A 176 -4.35 22.31 -20.46
C VAL A 176 -3.54 22.18 -19.16
N GLY A 177 -4.16 22.43 -18.01
CA GLY A 177 -3.50 22.26 -16.71
C GLY A 177 -3.04 20.81 -16.46
N THR A 178 -3.85 19.84 -16.89
CA THR A 178 -3.49 18.42 -16.76
C THR A 178 -2.37 18.03 -17.70
N LEU A 179 -2.31 18.59 -18.91
CA LEU A 179 -1.20 18.38 -19.85
C LEU A 179 0.12 18.92 -19.30
N VAL A 180 0.12 20.13 -18.72
CA VAL A 180 1.31 20.70 -18.08
C VAL A 180 1.78 19.81 -16.92
N ARG A 181 0.87 19.39 -16.05
CA ARG A 181 1.19 18.46 -14.94
C ARG A 181 1.64 17.08 -15.44
N TRP A 182 1.12 16.64 -16.58
CA TRP A 182 1.51 15.38 -17.18
C TRP A 182 2.96 15.42 -17.69
N ILE A 183 3.37 16.52 -18.31
CA ILE A 183 4.76 16.73 -18.73
C ILE A 183 5.73 16.64 -17.54
N ASP A 184 5.37 17.25 -16.42
CA ASP A 184 6.12 17.13 -15.16
C ASP A 184 6.18 15.67 -14.70
N THR A 185 5.03 14.98 -14.66
CA THR A 185 4.95 13.56 -14.26
C THR A 185 5.82 12.65 -15.15
N LEU A 186 5.87 12.90 -16.46
CA LEU A 186 6.67 12.14 -17.41
C LEU A 186 8.17 12.18 -17.12
N SER A 187 8.67 13.28 -16.55
CA SER A 187 10.09 13.45 -16.24
C SER A 187 10.57 12.56 -15.08
N HIS A 188 9.61 12.02 -14.32
CA HIS A 188 9.86 11.17 -13.15
C HIS A 188 9.48 9.71 -13.40
N LEU A 189 8.50 9.47 -14.27
CA LEU A 189 7.93 8.14 -14.48
C LEU A 189 8.98 7.11 -14.93
N GLY A 190 9.06 5.99 -14.22
CA GLY A 190 9.94 4.88 -14.55
C GLY A 190 11.38 4.99 -14.03
N ARG A 191 11.73 6.06 -13.29
CA ARG A 191 13.01 6.16 -12.61
C ARG A 191 13.09 5.19 -11.44
N VAL A 192 14.29 4.63 -11.20
CA VAL A 192 14.53 3.70 -10.09
C VAL A 192 14.28 4.39 -8.74
N GLY A 193 14.71 5.64 -8.57
CA GLY A 193 14.46 6.42 -7.35
C GLY A 193 12.96 6.52 -7.00
N GLU A 194 12.12 6.90 -7.96
CA GLU A 194 10.65 6.95 -7.75
C GLU A 194 10.06 5.57 -7.41
N THR A 195 10.67 4.51 -7.94
CA THR A 195 10.29 3.13 -7.59
C THR A 195 10.65 2.82 -6.15
N ILE A 196 11.85 3.20 -5.70
CA ILE A 196 12.30 3.06 -4.32
C ILE A 196 11.38 3.86 -3.39
N ASP A 197 11.06 5.11 -3.73
CA ASP A 197 10.16 5.97 -2.95
C ASP A 197 8.74 5.38 -2.83
N ALA A 198 8.23 4.80 -3.92
CA ALA A 198 6.93 4.12 -3.91
C ALA A 198 6.94 2.89 -3.00
N ILE A 199 8.02 2.10 -3.03
CA ILE A 199 8.19 0.95 -2.13
C ILE A 199 8.35 1.43 -0.69
N GLU A 200 9.16 2.46 -0.42
CA GLU A 200 9.36 3.04 0.91
C GLU A 200 8.04 3.46 1.52
N LYS A 201 7.21 4.18 0.75
CA LYS A 201 5.89 4.64 1.20
C LYS A 201 4.98 3.46 1.53
N ALA A 202 4.96 2.42 0.70
CA ALA A 202 4.15 1.23 0.93
C ALA A 202 4.65 0.44 2.16
N ALA A 203 5.97 0.21 2.26
CA ALA A 203 6.64 -0.47 3.36
C ALA A 203 6.40 0.25 4.69
N SER A 204 6.66 1.56 4.73
CA SER A 204 6.46 2.41 5.90
C SER A 204 5.01 2.42 6.37
N ALA A 205 4.05 2.42 5.44
CA ALA A 205 2.64 2.36 5.80
C ALA A 205 2.26 1.01 6.43
N ALA A 206 2.79 -0.10 5.91
CA ALA A 206 2.56 -1.44 6.46
C ALA A 206 3.25 -1.65 7.81
N ILE A 207 4.50 -1.20 7.93
CA ILE A 207 5.26 -1.18 9.19
C ILE A 207 4.52 -0.37 10.25
N ARG A 208 4.11 0.86 9.93
CA ARG A 208 3.37 1.71 10.88
C ARG A 208 2.10 1.03 11.36
N ARG A 209 1.29 0.49 10.44
CA ARG A 209 0.07 -0.27 10.81
C ARG A 209 0.36 -1.42 11.76
N ARG A 210 1.43 -2.19 11.51
CA ARG A 210 1.77 -3.33 12.36
C ARG A 210 2.37 -2.91 13.70
N ALA A 211 3.24 -1.91 13.72
CA ALA A 211 3.88 -1.43 14.94
C ALA A 211 2.86 -0.75 15.88
N ASP A 212 1.88 -0.03 15.31
CA ASP A 212 0.78 0.58 16.07
C ASP A 212 -0.22 -0.44 16.64
N ALA A 213 -0.26 -1.63 16.04
CA ALA A 213 -1.11 -2.74 16.49
C ALA A 213 -0.31 -4.05 16.51
N PRO A 214 0.62 -4.20 17.47
CA PRO A 214 1.37 -5.45 17.65
C PRO A 214 0.41 -6.62 17.76
N TYR A 215 0.80 -7.79 17.24
CA TYR A 215 -0.06 -8.98 17.25
C TYR A 215 -1.43 -8.72 16.57
N LEU A 216 -1.49 -7.85 15.57
CA LEU A 216 -2.73 -7.38 14.93
C LEU A 216 -3.72 -6.73 15.91
N GLY A 217 -3.23 -6.17 17.01
CA GLY A 217 -4.01 -5.63 18.12
C GLY A 217 -4.46 -6.67 19.14
N GLY A 218 -4.08 -7.94 18.95
CA GLY A 218 -4.36 -9.03 19.87
C GLY A 218 -3.31 -9.20 20.97
N LEU A 219 -3.32 -10.37 21.58
CA LEU A 219 -2.35 -10.82 22.56
C LEU A 219 -1.22 -11.63 21.91
N PRO A 220 -0.04 -11.72 22.55
CA PRO A 220 1.02 -12.63 22.12
C PRO A 220 0.50 -14.05 21.94
N TRP A 221 0.95 -14.69 20.87
CA TRP A 221 0.60 -16.07 20.55
C TRP A 221 1.00 -17.03 21.67
N CYS A 222 0.13 -18.00 21.93
CA CYS A 222 0.42 -19.17 22.75
C CYS A 222 -0.20 -20.41 22.08
N PRO A 223 0.27 -21.62 22.39
CA PRO A 223 -0.34 -22.85 21.93
C PRO A 223 -1.82 -22.92 22.35
N ALA A 224 -2.69 -23.40 21.45
CA ALA A 224 -4.07 -23.66 21.78
C ALA A 224 -4.21 -24.88 22.70
N PRO A 225 -5.27 -24.97 23.53
CA PRO A 225 -5.55 -26.15 24.33
C PRO A 225 -5.75 -27.42 23.50
N ALA A 226 -5.55 -28.58 24.13
CA ALA A 226 -5.83 -29.86 23.49
C ALA A 226 -7.31 -29.96 23.10
N GLY A 227 -7.57 -30.36 21.86
CA GLY A 227 -8.94 -30.43 21.31
C GLY A 227 -9.42 -29.16 20.60
N ALA A 228 -8.58 -28.13 20.49
CA ALA A 228 -8.90 -26.93 19.71
C ALA A 228 -9.28 -27.26 18.25
N ILE A 229 -10.32 -26.59 17.76
CA ILE A 229 -10.84 -26.82 16.41
C ILE A 229 -9.97 -26.09 15.40
N ARG A 230 -9.58 -26.78 14.33
CA ARG A 230 -8.68 -26.24 13.30
C ARG A 230 -9.48 -25.58 12.18
N ILE A 231 -9.22 -24.30 11.94
CA ILE A 231 -9.69 -23.58 10.76
C ILE A 231 -8.59 -23.64 9.70
N VAL A 232 -8.94 -24.16 8.53
CA VAL A 232 -7.98 -24.41 7.44
C VAL A 232 -8.29 -23.56 6.22
N ALA A 233 -7.27 -23.33 5.39
CA ALA A 233 -7.37 -22.53 4.19
C ALA A 233 -8.27 -23.22 3.15
N PRO A 234 -9.31 -22.53 2.63
CA PRO A 234 -10.20 -23.09 1.62
C PRO A 234 -9.59 -23.11 0.21
N ARG A 235 -8.48 -22.38 -0.01
CA ARG A 235 -7.77 -22.29 -1.28
C ARG A 235 -6.28 -22.04 -1.08
N THR A 236 -5.51 -22.28 -2.13
CA THR A 236 -4.07 -21.98 -2.19
C THR A 236 -3.83 -20.52 -2.59
N GLY A 237 -2.84 -19.87 -1.97
CA GLY A 237 -2.44 -18.49 -2.25
C GLY A 237 -1.67 -17.85 -1.10
N TYR A 238 -1.64 -16.51 -1.07
CA TYR A 238 -1.06 -15.72 0.01
C TYR A 238 -2.13 -15.09 0.87
N ILE A 239 -1.94 -15.10 2.19
CA ILE A 239 -2.75 -14.29 3.10
C ILE A 239 -2.44 -12.82 2.81
N GLN A 240 -3.43 -12.08 2.36
CA GLN A 240 -3.31 -10.66 2.02
C GLN A 240 -3.84 -9.74 3.11
N HIS A 241 -4.82 -10.22 3.89
CA HIS A 241 -5.43 -9.48 4.99
C HIS A 241 -5.99 -10.47 6.02
N VAL A 242 -5.85 -10.13 7.30
CA VAL A 242 -6.51 -10.84 8.40
C VAL A 242 -7.41 -9.84 9.10
N ASN A 243 -8.71 -10.08 9.03
CA ASN A 243 -9.72 -9.23 9.63
C ASN A 243 -9.79 -9.45 11.15
N ALA A 244 -8.82 -8.90 11.90
CA ALA A 244 -8.73 -9.07 13.34
C ALA A 244 -9.98 -8.55 14.07
N ALA A 245 -10.54 -7.40 13.65
CA ALA A 245 -11.80 -6.90 14.21
C ALA A 245 -12.95 -7.89 14.02
N GLY A 246 -13.06 -8.49 12.83
CA GLY A 246 -14.06 -9.50 12.54
C GLY A 246 -13.86 -10.78 13.35
N LEU A 247 -12.62 -11.26 13.48
CA LEU A 247 -12.29 -12.41 14.32
C LEU A 247 -12.66 -12.16 15.79
N GLN A 248 -12.36 -10.98 16.33
CA GLN A 248 -12.73 -10.59 17.69
C GLN A 248 -14.25 -10.59 17.86
N ALA A 249 -15.01 -10.02 16.91
CA ALA A 249 -16.47 -9.98 16.98
C ALA A 249 -17.09 -11.38 17.00
N LEU A 250 -16.59 -12.28 16.14
CA LEU A 250 -16.99 -13.70 16.13
C LEU A 250 -16.62 -14.39 17.44
N ALA A 251 -15.45 -14.07 17.98
CA ALA A 251 -14.97 -14.59 19.25
C ALA A 251 -15.84 -14.15 20.42
N ASP A 252 -16.28 -12.89 20.43
CA ASP A 252 -17.19 -12.32 21.42
C ASP A 252 -18.60 -12.94 21.33
N GLU A 253 -19.11 -13.16 20.12
CA GLU A 253 -20.43 -13.74 19.86
C GLU A 253 -20.55 -15.19 20.37
N ALA A 254 -19.51 -16.00 20.16
CA ALA A 254 -19.54 -17.46 20.38
C ALA A 254 -18.72 -17.93 21.59
N ASP A 255 -18.24 -17.00 22.43
CA ASP A 255 -17.43 -17.29 23.62
C ASP A 255 -16.20 -18.18 23.37
N LEU A 256 -15.39 -17.80 22.38
CA LEU A 256 -14.21 -18.56 21.95
C LEU A 256 -12.93 -17.73 21.98
N THR A 257 -11.78 -18.40 21.97
CA THR A 257 -10.46 -17.76 21.78
C THR A 257 -9.85 -18.23 20.44
N VAL A 258 -9.36 -17.28 19.65
CA VAL A 258 -8.79 -17.54 18.31
C VAL A 258 -7.27 -17.47 18.38
N HIS A 259 -6.59 -18.58 18.11
CA HIS A 259 -5.15 -18.69 18.00
C HIS A 259 -4.76 -18.62 16.52
N VAL A 260 -4.41 -17.43 16.04
CA VAL A 260 -4.04 -17.20 14.65
C VAL A 260 -2.69 -17.89 14.36
N ALA A 261 -2.63 -18.64 13.28
CA ALA A 261 -1.41 -19.33 12.85
C ALA A 261 -0.82 -18.74 11.55
N ALA A 262 -1.64 -18.10 10.71
CA ALA A 262 -1.21 -17.55 9.43
C ALA A 262 -1.36 -16.01 9.40
N LEU A 263 -0.24 -15.31 9.23
CA LEU A 263 -0.19 -13.85 9.09
C LEU A 263 -0.22 -13.41 7.62
N PRO A 264 -0.59 -12.13 7.35
CA PRO A 264 -0.38 -11.52 6.04
C PRO A 264 1.05 -11.75 5.53
N GLY A 265 1.17 -12.13 4.26
CA GLY A 265 2.42 -12.53 3.63
C GLY A 265 2.69 -14.02 3.55
N ARG A 266 2.03 -14.82 4.41
CA ARG A 266 2.24 -16.26 4.44
C ARG A 266 1.60 -16.92 3.21
N PHE A 267 2.36 -17.79 2.54
CA PHE A 267 1.81 -18.71 1.55
C PHE A 267 1.09 -19.86 2.26
N VAL A 268 -0.13 -20.15 1.82
CA VAL A 268 -0.98 -21.23 2.33
C VAL A 268 -1.47 -22.07 1.15
N HIS A 269 -1.60 -23.37 1.35
CA HIS A 269 -2.26 -24.28 0.42
C HIS A 269 -3.62 -24.72 1.00
N THR A 270 -4.53 -25.24 0.17
CA THR A 270 -5.79 -25.82 0.66
C THR A 270 -5.53 -26.82 1.79
N GLY A 271 -6.24 -26.68 2.91
CA GLY A 271 -6.05 -27.51 4.12
C GLY A 271 -4.94 -27.04 5.07
N ARG A 272 -4.15 -26.02 4.71
CA ARG A 272 -3.16 -25.42 5.62
C ARG A 272 -3.86 -24.71 6.78
N LEU A 273 -3.31 -24.83 7.99
CA LEU A 273 -3.84 -24.17 9.18
C LEU A 273 -3.84 -22.64 9.03
N LEU A 274 -4.99 -22.01 9.30
CA LEU A 274 -5.16 -20.56 9.41
C LEU A 274 -5.22 -20.12 10.87
N ALA A 275 -6.00 -20.83 11.69
CA ALA A 275 -6.15 -20.60 13.12
C ALA A 275 -6.62 -21.86 13.85
N GLU A 276 -6.35 -21.92 15.14
CA GLU A 276 -6.92 -22.89 16.08
C GLU A 276 -7.91 -22.16 16.99
N ILE A 277 -9.03 -22.82 17.32
CA ILE A 277 -10.13 -22.21 18.06
C ILE A 277 -10.34 -22.98 19.36
N ASP A 278 -10.21 -22.28 20.47
CA ASP A 278 -10.58 -22.78 21.80
C ASP A 278 -12.04 -22.39 22.07
N GLY A 279 -12.93 -23.38 22.03
CA GLY A 279 -14.37 -23.20 22.13
C GLY A 279 -15.15 -23.99 21.06
N PRO A 280 -16.48 -24.12 21.22
CA PRO A 280 -17.31 -24.84 20.26
C PRO A 280 -17.43 -24.09 18.94
N VAL A 281 -17.27 -24.80 17.83
CA VAL A 281 -17.40 -24.24 16.47
C VAL A 281 -18.29 -25.15 15.64
N ASP A 282 -19.42 -24.60 15.18
CA ASP A 282 -20.24 -25.25 14.15
C ASP A 282 -19.72 -24.95 12.73
N GLU A 283 -20.28 -25.62 11.72
CA GLU A 283 -19.83 -25.46 10.33
C GLU A 283 -20.00 -24.02 9.81
N ALA A 284 -21.08 -23.34 10.20
CA ALA A 284 -21.37 -21.99 9.74
C ALA A 284 -20.38 -20.96 10.31
N LEU A 285 -20.07 -21.07 11.60
CA LEU A 285 -19.07 -20.27 12.29
C LEU A 285 -17.67 -20.57 11.75
N GLY A 286 -17.34 -21.84 11.51
CA GLY A 286 -16.07 -22.23 10.88
C GLY A 286 -15.85 -21.56 9.52
N LYS A 287 -16.89 -21.48 8.68
CA LYS A 287 -16.85 -20.76 7.39
C LYS A 287 -16.66 -19.25 7.58
N ARG A 288 -17.32 -18.64 8.56
CA ARG A 288 -17.17 -17.20 8.89
C ARG A 288 -15.75 -16.88 9.38
N LEU A 289 -15.19 -17.74 10.25
CA LEU A 289 -13.82 -17.63 10.75
C LEU A 289 -12.80 -17.76 9.60
N ALA A 290 -12.97 -18.73 8.70
CA ALA A 290 -12.12 -18.88 7.52
C ALA A 290 -12.21 -17.66 6.58
N ALA A 291 -13.41 -17.10 6.39
CA ALA A 291 -13.64 -15.92 5.54
C ALA A 291 -13.01 -14.63 6.08
N ALA A 292 -12.60 -14.59 7.35
CA ALA A 292 -11.83 -13.48 7.92
C ALA A 292 -10.37 -13.44 7.42
N PHE A 293 -9.90 -14.50 6.76
CA PHE A 293 -8.59 -14.58 6.12
C PHE A 293 -8.74 -14.36 4.61
N VAL A 294 -8.33 -13.20 4.13
CA VAL A 294 -8.36 -12.89 2.69
C VAL A 294 -7.16 -13.54 2.02
N ILE A 295 -7.42 -14.55 1.18
CA ILE A 295 -6.39 -15.24 0.40
C ILE A 295 -6.45 -14.76 -1.04
N GLY A 296 -5.31 -14.35 -1.60
CA GLY A 296 -5.21 -14.01 -3.02
C GLY A 296 -3.95 -14.58 -3.66
N ASP A 297 -3.89 -14.55 -4.99
CA ASP A 297 -2.88 -15.29 -5.76
C ASP A 297 -1.46 -14.69 -5.66
N ARG A 298 -1.35 -13.45 -5.19
CA ARG A 298 -0.09 -12.72 -5.01
C ARG A 298 -0.02 -12.11 -3.61
N ARG A 299 1.20 -11.91 -3.11
CA ARG A 299 1.46 -11.16 -1.89
C ARG A 299 1.01 -9.69 -2.06
N SER A 300 0.59 -9.03 -0.98
CA SER A 300 0.13 -7.63 -0.98
C SER A 300 0.99 -6.79 -0.03
N PHE A 301 1.21 -5.52 -0.38
CA PHE A 301 1.90 -4.56 0.48
C PHE A 301 1.02 -4.00 1.60
N ASP A 302 -0.32 -4.12 1.50
CA ASP A 302 -1.22 -3.42 2.43
C ASP A 302 -1.05 -3.88 3.89
N ASP A 303 -0.95 -5.17 4.17
CA ASP A 303 -0.95 -5.67 5.57
C ASP A 303 0.31 -6.43 5.96
N ASP A 304 1.27 -6.46 5.04
CA ASP A 304 2.51 -7.19 5.17
C ASP A 304 3.69 -6.23 5.35
N PRO A 305 4.15 -6.02 6.59
CA PRO A 305 5.26 -5.12 6.87
C PRO A 305 6.60 -5.64 6.34
N ARG A 306 6.73 -6.95 6.10
CA ARG A 306 7.96 -7.57 5.60
C ARG A 306 8.08 -7.45 4.09
N PHE A 307 6.96 -7.40 3.36
CA PHE A 307 7.01 -7.46 1.90
C PHE A 307 7.70 -6.25 1.27
N GLY A 308 7.46 -5.05 1.78
CA GLY A 308 8.16 -3.84 1.32
C GLY A 308 9.67 -3.91 1.54
N VAL A 309 10.10 -4.42 2.70
CA VAL A 309 11.51 -4.66 3.04
C VAL A 309 12.15 -5.66 2.07
N ILE A 310 11.48 -6.78 1.81
CA ILE A 310 11.94 -7.80 0.87
C ILE A 310 12.06 -7.22 -0.55
N VAL A 311 11.08 -6.45 -1.01
CA VAL A 311 11.11 -5.86 -2.35
C VAL A 311 12.23 -4.82 -2.48
N LEU A 312 12.52 -4.03 -1.43
CA LEU A 312 13.70 -3.17 -1.40
C LEU A 312 14.99 -4.00 -1.54
N ALA A 313 15.14 -5.06 -0.75
CA ALA A 313 16.30 -5.94 -0.85
C ALA A 313 16.44 -6.57 -2.25
N GLU A 314 15.33 -6.97 -2.88
CA GLU A 314 15.34 -7.46 -4.25
C GLU A 314 15.81 -6.39 -5.27
N VAL A 315 15.43 -5.12 -5.08
CA VAL A 315 15.93 -4.01 -5.93
C VAL A 315 17.43 -3.82 -5.75
N ALA A 316 17.95 -3.88 -4.52
CA ALA A 316 19.39 -3.84 -4.28
C ALA A 316 20.11 -5.04 -4.93
N SER A 317 19.63 -6.27 -4.71
CA SER A 317 20.18 -7.47 -5.37
C SER A 317 20.18 -7.35 -6.89
N ARG A 318 19.14 -6.75 -7.48
CA ARG A 318 19.08 -6.48 -8.92
C ARG A 318 20.12 -5.47 -9.37
N GLY A 319 20.30 -4.37 -8.61
CA GLY A 319 21.34 -3.37 -8.85
C GLY A 319 22.76 -3.96 -8.79
N LEU A 320 22.98 -4.97 -7.93
CA LEU A 320 24.26 -5.69 -7.81
C LEU A 320 24.49 -6.74 -8.90
N SER A 321 23.48 -7.06 -9.71
CA SER A 321 23.64 -8.06 -10.77
C SER A 321 24.60 -7.59 -11.85
N THR A 322 25.32 -8.52 -12.48
CA THR A 322 26.29 -8.22 -13.55
C THR A 322 25.69 -7.48 -14.76
N ALA A 323 24.38 -7.66 -14.99
CA ALA A 323 23.67 -7.02 -16.09
C ALA A 323 23.34 -5.53 -15.83
N ILE A 324 23.18 -5.14 -14.57
CA ILE A 324 22.82 -3.76 -14.19
C ILE A 324 24.03 -3.01 -13.63
N ASN A 325 24.72 -3.61 -12.66
CA ASN A 325 25.93 -3.09 -12.04
C ASN A 325 25.83 -1.62 -11.62
N ASP A 326 24.81 -1.30 -10.81
CA ASP A 326 24.56 0.04 -10.27
C ASP A 326 24.63 0.04 -8.73
N PRO A 327 25.84 0.21 -8.15
CA PRO A 327 26.01 0.34 -6.69
C PRO A 327 25.34 1.59 -6.10
N GLY A 328 25.10 2.64 -6.89
CA GLY A 328 24.47 3.87 -6.42
C GLY A 328 23.03 3.61 -5.95
N THR A 329 22.27 2.88 -6.76
CA THR A 329 20.93 2.38 -6.39
C THR A 329 20.96 1.56 -5.11
N VAL A 330 21.97 0.70 -4.92
CA VAL A 330 22.09 -0.17 -3.74
C VAL A 330 22.32 0.67 -2.47
N VAL A 331 23.17 1.69 -2.56
CA VAL A 331 23.44 2.61 -1.44
C VAL A 331 22.18 3.36 -1.02
N ASP A 332 21.35 3.76 -1.98
CA ASP A 332 20.06 4.41 -1.75
C ASP A 332 19.05 3.47 -1.09
N VAL A 333 18.93 2.23 -1.60
CA VAL A 333 18.09 1.18 -1.00
C VAL A 333 18.50 0.91 0.45
N ILE A 334 19.80 0.78 0.75
CA ILE A 334 20.27 0.57 2.13
C ILE A 334 19.86 1.75 3.03
N GLY A 335 19.99 2.99 2.55
CA GLY A 335 19.52 4.17 3.28
C GLY A 335 18.00 4.16 3.52
N THR A 336 17.24 3.71 2.52
CA THR A 336 15.79 3.55 2.59
C THR A 336 15.38 2.49 3.61
N LEU A 337 16.06 1.34 3.63
CA LEU A 337 15.86 0.29 4.64
C LEU A 337 16.10 0.81 6.06
N VAL A 338 17.13 1.65 6.27
CA VAL A 338 17.35 2.30 7.59
C VAL A 338 16.16 3.16 7.99
N ARG A 339 15.62 4.00 7.11
CA ARG A 339 14.43 4.84 7.43
C ARG A 339 13.20 4.00 7.76
N VAL A 340 12.96 2.94 6.99
CA VAL A 340 11.83 2.01 7.15
C VAL A 340 11.94 1.23 8.47
N LEU A 341 13.12 0.73 8.83
CA LEU A 341 13.34 -0.02 10.07
C LEU A 341 13.44 0.89 11.31
N ALA A 342 13.96 2.11 11.18
CA ALA A 342 13.92 3.10 12.24
C ALA A 342 12.48 3.43 12.65
N LEU A 343 11.58 3.56 11.67
CA LEU A 343 10.14 3.74 11.93
C LEU A 343 9.54 2.55 12.69
N TRP A 344 9.98 1.31 12.43
CA TRP A 344 9.52 0.15 13.20
C TRP A 344 9.93 0.26 14.68
N SER A 345 11.19 0.62 14.96
CA SER A 345 11.68 0.85 16.33
C SER A 345 10.87 1.94 17.05
N GLU A 346 10.75 3.11 16.42
CA GLU A 346 10.03 4.27 16.96
C GLU A 346 8.56 3.95 17.26
N ARG A 347 7.85 3.30 16.34
CA ARG A 347 6.43 3.05 16.52
C ARG A 347 6.16 1.94 17.52
N ARG A 348 7.06 0.95 17.64
CA ARG A 348 6.91 -0.12 18.64
C ARG A 348 7.07 0.40 20.07
N SER A 349 7.94 1.37 20.30
CA SER A 349 8.09 2.00 21.63
C SER A 349 6.88 2.86 22.03
N LEU A 350 6.07 3.29 21.05
CA LEU A 350 4.84 4.05 21.24
C LEU A 350 3.58 3.18 21.22
N ALA A 351 3.71 1.86 21.07
CA ALA A 351 2.56 0.96 20.97
C ALA A 351 1.76 0.95 22.28
N PRO A 352 0.42 0.89 22.23
CA PRO A 352 -0.40 0.82 23.44
C PRO A 352 -0.11 -0.44 24.26
N ASP A 353 -0.05 -0.31 25.59
CA ASP A 353 0.15 -1.44 26.51
C ASP A 353 -1.05 -2.41 26.53
N GLU A 354 -2.26 -1.91 26.29
CA GLU A 354 -3.48 -2.70 26.39
C GLU A 354 -3.92 -3.26 25.03
N PRO A 355 -4.15 -4.60 24.91
CA PRO A 355 -4.56 -5.21 23.66
C PRO A 355 -5.99 -4.80 23.29
N ARG A 356 -6.18 -4.41 22.03
CA ARG A 356 -7.49 -4.08 21.47
C ARG A 356 -8.40 -5.31 21.34
N TYR A 357 -7.83 -6.48 21.06
CA TYR A 357 -8.56 -7.71 20.77
C TYR A 357 -8.16 -8.82 21.74
N ARG A 358 -8.86 -8.89 22.89
CA ARG A 358 -8.51 -9.78 24.01
C ARG A 358 -8.74 -11.26 23.74
N ARG A 359 -9.54 -11.62 22.74
CA ARG A 359 -9.83 -13.02 22.37
C ARG A 359 -8.96 -13.54 21.23
N LEU A 360 -7.98 -12.76 20.80
CA LEU A 360 -7.06 -13.13 19.72
C LEU A 360 -5.65 -13.35 20.27
N ARG A 361 -5.06 -14.50 19.91
CA ARG A 361 -3.66 -14.84 20.15
C ARG A 361 -2.95 -14.88 18.81
N VAL A 362 -2.02 -13.97 18.58
CA VAL A 362 -1.44 -13.74 17.24
C VAL A 362 0.09 -13.72 17.30
N PRO A 363 0.79 -14.34 16.33
CA PRO A 363 2.25 -14.31 16.29
C PRO A 363 2.78 -12.89 16.10
N GLY A 364 3.87 -12.57 16.79
CA GLY A 364 4.63 -11.35 16.55
C GLY A 364 5.40 -11.40 15.25
N ILE A 365 5.92 -10.25 14.83
CA ILE A 365 7.01 -10.18 13.85
C ILE A 365 8.24 -9.75 14.62
N THR A 366 9.32 -10.50 14.48
CA THR A 366 10.55 -10.23 15.22
C THR A 366 11.42 -9.22 14.46
N THR A 367 12.24 -8.49 15.21
CA THR A 367 13.24 -7.59 14.61
C THR A 367 14.23 -8.38 13.75
N GLU A 368 14.64 -9.56 14.20
CA GLU A 368 15.54 -10.46 13.46
C GLU A 368 14.99 -10.82 12.08
N GLU A 369 13.71 -11.19 11.99
CA GLU A 369 13.07 -11.49 10.70
C GLU A 369 13.10 -10.31 9.72
N LEU A 370 12.94 -9.08 10.23
CA LEU A 370 12.99 -7.87 9.40
C LEU A 370 14.41 -7.57 8.93
N PHE A 371 15.42 -7.77 9.78
CA PHE A 371 16.81 -7.54 9.41
C PHE A 371 17.33 -8.61 8.45
N GLU A 372 16.96 -9.88 8.64
CA GLU A 372 17.28 -10.97 7.71
C GLU A 372 16.68 -10.69 6.33
N ASP A 373 15.40 -10.32 6.26
CA ASP A 373 14.75 -9.93 5.01
C ASP A 373 15.41 -8.71 4.34
N ALA A 374 15.90 -7.75 5.13
CA ALA A 374 16.48 -6.50 4.64
C ALA A 374 17.91 -6.64 4.13
N PHE A 375 18.79 -7.28 4.91
CA PHE A 375 20.24 -7.15 4.75
C PHE A 375 20.92 -8.41 4.25
N SER A 376 20.40 -9.61 4.55
CA SER A 376 21.06 -10.85 4.14
C SER A 376 21.18 -11.03 2.63
N PRO A 377 20.16 -10.72 1.79
CA PRO A 377 20.31 -10.76 0.34
C PRO A 377 21.38 -9.78 -0.17
N ILE A 378 21.37 -8.54 0.35
CA ILE A 378 22.31 -7.49 -0.07
C ILE A 378 23.74 -7.85 0.35
N ALA A 379 23.94 -8.35 1.56
CA ALA A 379 25.24 -8.78 2.06
C ALA A 379 25.80 -9.97 1.27
N ARG A 380 24.95 -10.91 0.84
CA ARG A 380 25.35 -12.03 -0.01
C ARG A 380 25.75 -11.56 -1.40
N ASP A 381 24.88 -10.81 -2.07
CA ASP A 381 25.06 -10.44 -3.48
C ASP A 381 26.11 -9.33 -3.63
N GLY A 382 26.31 -8.50 -2.60
CA GLY A 382 27.24 -7.38 -2.58
C GLY A 382 28.60 -7.69 -1.92
N ALA A 383 28.84 -8.94 -1.54
CA ALA A 383 30.03 -9.35 -0.79
C ALA A 383 31.36 -8.92 -1.43
N GLY A 384 31.44 -8.97 -2.77
CA GLY A 384 32.64 -8.57 -3.53
C GLY A 384 32.81 -7.06 -3.71
N SER A 385 31.96 -6.22 -3.12
CA SER A 385 31.99 -4.76 -3.28
C SER A 385 32.28 -4.07 -1.95
N VAL A 386 33.48 -3.48 -1.83
CA VAL A 386 33.89 -2.71 -0.65
C VAL A 386 32.95 -1.51 -0.38
N MET A 387 32.44 -0.88 -1.44
CA MET A 387 31.50 0.24 -1.33
C MET A 387 30.19 -0.18 -0.66
N VAL A 388 29.64 -1.32 -1.08
CA VAL A 388 28.38 -1.86 -0.56
C VAL A 388 28.59 -2.39 0.86
N GLY A 389 29.68 -3.13 1.09
CA GLY A 389 30.05 -3.61 2.42
C GLY A 389 30.19 -2.47 3.43
N LEU A 390 30.86 -1.38 3.07
CA LEU A 390 31.03 -0.22 3.94
C LEU A 390 29.68 0.45 4.24
N ARG A 391 28.81 0.54 3.23
CA ARG A 391 27.46 1.10 3.42
C ARG A 391 26.60 0.24 4.34
N LEU A 392 26.69 -1.09 4.24
CA LEU A 392 26.02 -2.04 5.14
C LEU A 392 26.50 -1.86 6.58
N GLN A 393 27.81 -1.82 6.82
CA GLN A 393 28.37 -1.62 8.17
C GLN A 393 27.87 -0.32 8.80
N LYS A 394 27.88 0.79 8.04
CA LYS A 394 27.35 2.09 8.51
C LYS A 394 25.85 2.06 8.79
N ALA A 395 25.07 1.39 7.95
CA ALA A 395 23.63 1.29 8.14
C ALA A 395 23.26 0.46 9.37
N LEU A 396 23.96 -0.65 9.59
CA LEU A 396 23.77 -1.51 10.75
C LEU A 396 24.24 -0.81 12.04
N ALA A 397 25.34 -0.04 11.99
CA ALA A 397 25.73 0.82 13.11
C ALA A 397 24.65 1.86 13.44
N ALA A 398 24.08 2.53 12.44
CA ALA A 398 22.98 3.48 12.67
C ALA A 398 21.76 2.80 13.31
N LEU A 399 21.36 1.62 12.83
CA LEU A 399 20.23 0.88 13.40
C LEU A 399 20.52 0.33 14.80
N HIS A 400 21.78 -0.01 15.10
CA HIS A 400 22.23 -0.36 16.44
C HIS A 400 21.99 0.81 17.41
N ASP A 401 22.31 2.03 16.99
CA ASP A 401 22.23 3.23 17.86
C ASP A 401 20.80 3.77 18.00
N ILE A 402 19.97 3.63 16.95
CA ILE A 402 18.56 4.07 16.96
C ILE A 402 17.67 3.17 17.81
N GLY A 403 17.98 1.87 17.83
CA GLY A 403 17.04 0.84 18.26
C GLY A 403 17.10 0.44 19.72
N ASP A 404 16.19 -0.44 20.11
CA ASP A 404 16.22 -1.12 21.41
C ASP A 404 17.29 -2.24 21.44
N VAL A 405 17.35 -2.98 22.56
CA VAL A 405 18.31 -4.09 22.72
C VAL A 405 18.17 -5.17 21.63
N GLU A 406 16.96 -5.38 21.09
CA GLU A 406 16.70 -6.35 20.03
C GLU A 406 17.30 -5.87 18.70
N PHE A 407 17.14 -4.57 18.38
CA PHE A 407 17.80 -3.93 17.25
C PHE A 407 19.31 -3.99 17.36
N ALA A 408 19.88 -3.61 18.51
CA ALA A 408 21.31 -3.66 18.72
C ALA A 408 21.88 -5.07 18.53
N ARG A 409 21.13 -6.10 18.95
CA ARG A 409 21.51 -7.51 18.74
C ARG A 409 21.45 -7.91 17.28
N ALA A 410 20.33 -7.66 16.60
CA ALA A 410 20.16 -7.98 15.18
C ALA A 410 21.19 -7.24 14.31
N ALA A 411 21.39 -5.95 14.56
CA ALA A 411 22.38 -5.13 13.87
C ALA A 411 23.80 -5.71 13.98
N ARG A 412 24.22 -6.12 15.18
CA ARG A 412 25.51 -6.78 15.39
C ARG A 412 25.60 -8.10 14.60
N HIS A 413 24.58 -8.95 14.72
CA HIS A 413 24.55 -10.24 14.03
C HIS A 413 24.72 -10.10 12.51
N HIS A 414 23.94 -9.22 11.90
CA HIS A 414 24.02 -9.00 10.45
C HIS A 414 25.29 -8.25 10.03
N ALA A 415 25.87 -7.42 10.90
CA ALA A 415 27.14 -6.75 10.62
C ALA A 415 28.31 -7.73 10.60
N ASP A 416 28.30 -8.71 11.51
CA ASP A 416 29.26 -9.82 11.52
C ASP A 416 29.12 -10.68 10.27
N LEU A 417 27.90 -11.12 9.96
CA LEU A 417 27.65 -11.96 8.79
C LEU A 417 27.98 -11.26 7.46
N ALA A 418 27.73 -9.95 7.36
CA ALA A 418 28.11 -9.15 6.19
C ALA A 418 29.63 -9.01 6.05
N LEU A 419 30.37 -8.84 7.16
CA LEU A 419 31.83 -8.81 7.15
C LEU A 419 32.40 -10.18 6.73
N GLU A 420 31.92 -11.27 7.32
CA GLU A 420 32.36 -12.63 7.00
C GLU A 420 32.23 -12.93 5.49
N ARG A 421 31.07 -12.60 4.91
CA ARG A 421 30.82 -12.74 3.47
C ARG A 421 31.78 -11.89 2.64
N ALA A 422 32.01 -10.64 3.04
CA ALA A 422 32.89 -9.73 2.31
C ALA A 422 34.36 -10.17 2.38
N GLU A 423 34.82 -10.68 3.51
CA GLU A 423 36.19 -11.20 3.65
C GLU A 423 36.43 -12.44 2.78
N ALA A 424 35.43 -13.31 2.64
CA ALA A 424 35.50 -14.46 1.75
C ALA A 424 35.54 -14.06 0.26
N ALA A 425 34.90 -12.95 -0.13
CA ALA A 425 34.76 -12.53 -1.52
C ALA A 425 35.80 -11.51 -2.00
N LEU A 426 36.21 -10.55 -1.16
CA LEU A 426 37.17 -9.50 -1.53
C LEU A 426 38.58 -10.07 -1.64
N SER A 427 39.31 -9.77 -2.71
CA SER A 427 40.69 -10.23 -2.90
C SER A 427 41.74 -9.30 -2.30
N ILE A 428 41.41 -8.01 -2.14
CA ILE A 428 42.35 -6.97 -1.70
C ILE A 428 42.33 -6.85 -0.16
N ALA A 429 43.50 -6.99 0.47
CA ALA A 429 43.63 -6.92 1.93
C ALA A 429 43.26 -5.53 2.50
N ALA A 430 43.56 -4.46 1.77
CA ALA A 430 43.19 -3.09 2.17
C ALA A 430 41.67 -2.90 2.25
N ASP A 431 40.91 -3.46 1.29
CA ASP A 431 39.44 -3.38 1.30
C ASP A 431 38.84 -4.13 2.50
N ARG A 432 39.37 -5.32 2.80
CA ARG A 432 38.97 -6.07 4.01
C ARG A 432 39.27 -5.28 5.28
N ALA A 433 40.42 -4.63 5.37
CA ALA A 433 40.79 -3.80 6.51
C ALA A 433 39.83 -2.61 6.71
N VAL A 434 39.39 -1.95 5.64
CA VAL A 434 38.38 -0.89 5.72
C VAL A 434 37.07 -1.39 6.33
N LEU A 435 36.61 -2.57 5.94
CA LEU A 435 35.37 -3.15 6.48
C LEU A 435 35.52 -3.59 7.93
N ARG A 436 36.67 -4.15 8.33
CA ARG A 436 36.98 -4.48 9.73
C ARG A 436 36.92 -3.24 10.62
N THR A 437 37.58 -2.16 10.22
CA THR A 437 37.56 -0.90 10.96
C THR A 437 36.14 -0.35 11.10
N ALA A 438 35.33 -0.42 10.03
CA ALA A 438 33.93 0.00 10.09
C ALA A 438 33.10 -0.88 11.04
N ARG A 439 33.34 -2.19 11.05
CA ARG A 439 32.68 -3.13 11.97
C ARG A 439 33.10 -2.92 13.42
N GLU A 440 34.37 -2.65 13.68
CA GLU A 440 34.92 -2.39 15.02
C GLU A 440 34.39 -1.08 15.63
N ALA A 441 34.02 -0.11 14.78
CA ALA A 441 33.40 1.13 15.21
C ALA A 441 31.95 0.95 15.69
N LEU A 442 31.27 -0.15 15.31
CA LEU A 442 29.89 -0.41 15.71
C LEU A 442 29.75 -0.50 17.23
N GLY A 443 28.89 0.36 17.79
CA GLY A 443 28.64 0.45 19.23
C GLY A 443 29.69 1.23 20.02
N ARG A 444 30.66 1.87 19.36
CA ARG A 444 31.50 2.91 19.99
C ARG A 444 30.77 4.26 19.90
N PRO A 445 30.83 5.09 20.96
CA PRO A 445 30.33 6.47 20.86
C PRO A 445 31.09 7.21 19.75
N ALA A 446 30.34 7.98 18.95
CA ALA A 446 30.84 8.71 17.78
C ALA A 446 31.85 9.81 18.13
#